data_AF-C8W294-F1
#
_entry.id   AF-C8W294-F1
#
_cell.length_a   1.000
_cell.length_b   1.000
_cell.length_c   1.000
_cell.angle_alpha   90.00
_cell.angle_beta   90.00
_cell.angle_gamma   90.00
#
_symmetry.space_group_name_H-M   'P 1'
#
loop_
_entity.id
_entity.type
_entity.pdbx_description
1 polymer ?
#
loop_
_entity_poly.entity_id
_entity_poly.type
_entity_poly.pdbx_seq_one_letter_code
_entity_poly.pdbx_strand_id
1 'polypeptide(L)'
;MSAFEQIQSSAEDAILELESEIIDLEEKIEAYKLRIQSAKIQIQALKKFLSPDENSSVLNDGNLHDIVLQTISDFREQSVHYKDLTDIIAQNGYEISGKQPEKTVLNCLMKLAKAGTIKNAGKGYYKSMIEEGQAL
;
A
#
# COMPACT_ATOMS: atom_id res chain seq x y z
N MET A 1 -5.94 -50.09 20.00
CA MET A 1 -5.49 -48.86 19.34
C MET A 1 -3.98 -48.85 19.35
N SER A 2 -3.35 -48.83 18.19
CA SER A 2 -1.89 -48.84 18.04
C SER A 2 -1.31 -47.44 18.23
N ALA A 3 -0.01 -47.34 18.54
CA ALA A 3 0.68 -46.04 18.62
C ALA A 3 0.58 -45.25 17.32
N PHE A 4 0.54 -45.93 16.17
CA PHE A 4 0.35 -45.31 14.86
C PHE A 4 -1.03 -44.66 14.72
N GLU A 5 -2.10 -45.36 15.13
CA GLU A 5 -3.46 -44.83 15.10
C GLU A 5 -3.63 -43.62 16.03
N GLN A 6 -2.97 -43.61 17.19
CA GLN A 6 -2.99 -42.47 18.11
C GLN A 6 -2.27 -41.24 17.55
N ILE A 7 -1.09 -41.44 16.94
CA ILE A 7 -0.34 -40.35 16.29
C ILE A 7 -1.16 -39.78 15.13
N GLN A 8 -1.76 -40.64 14.32
CA GLN A 8 -2.60 -40.21 13.20
C GLN A 8 -3.80 -39.40 13.68
N SER A 9 -4.56 -39.89 14.67
CA SER A 9 -5.72 -39.19 15.22
C SER A 9 -5.33 -37.83 15.80
N SER A 10 -4.23 -37.76 16.56
CA SER A 10 -3.77 -36.48 17.13
C SER A 10 -3.29 -35.49 16.07
N ALA A 11 -2.71 -35.97 14.96
CA ALA A 11 -2.30 -35.12 13.86
C ALA A 11 -3.51 -34.58 13.09
N GLU A 12 -4.53 -35.43 12.85
CA GLU A 12 -5.79 -35.03 12.22
C GLU A 12 -6.51 -33.96 13.06
N ASP A 13 -6.60 -34.14 14.38
CA ASP A 13 -7.20 -33.16 15.29
C ASP A 13 -6.46 -31.81 15.25
N ALA A 14 -5.12 -31.84 15.26
CA ALA A 14 -4.31 -30.61 15.18
C ALA A 14 -4.43 -29.90 13.82
N ILE A 15 -4.56 -30.65 12.73
CA ILE A 15 -4.79 -30.08 11.39
C ILE A 15 -6.14 -29.37 11.35
N LEU A 16 -7.19 -30.01 11.86
CA LEU A 16 -8.54 -29.42 11.89
C LEU A 16 -8.59 -28.14 12.73
N GLU A 17 -7.87 -28.10 13.86
CA GLU A 17 -7.76 -26.89 14.69
C GLU A 17 -7.07 -25.76 13.93
N LEU A 18 -5.95 -26.04 13.24
CA LEU A 18 -5.24 -25.05 12.44
C LEU A 18 -6.07 -24.56 11.24
N GLU A 19 -6.79 -25.44 10.55
CA GLU A 19 -7.67 -25.06 9.45
C GLU A 19 -8.79 -24.11 9.93
N SER A 20 -9.35 -24.39 11.11
CA SER A 20 -10.33 -23.49 11.74
C SER A 20 -9.74 -22.13 12.07
N GLU A 21 -8.52 -22.08 12.64
CA GLU A 21 -7.86 -20.82 12.97
C GLU A 21 -7.53 -19.99 11.71
N ILE A 22 -7.12 -20.64 10.62
CA ILE A 22 -6.86 -19.99 9.34
C ILE A 22 -8.14 -19.30 8.82
N ILE A 23 -9.28 -19.99 8.82
CA ILE A 23 -10.56 -19.43 8.38
C ILE A 23 -10.93 -18.21 9.21
N ASP A 24 -10.83 -18.30 10.55
CA ASP A 24 -11.12 -17.18 11.45
C ASP A 24 -10.21 -15.97 11.19
N LEU A 25 -8.93 -16.20 10.89
CA LEU A 25 -7.98 -15.15 10.56
C LEU A 25 -8.29 -14.49 9.21
N GLU A 26 -8.69 -15.27 8.20
CA GLU A 26 -9.09 -14.76 6.90
C GLU A 26 -10.34 -13.86 7.02
N GLU A 27 -11.33 -14.26 7.81
CA GLU A 27 -12.52 -13.44 8.08
C GLU A 27 -12.17 -12.13 8.79
N LYS A 28 -11.27 -12.18 9.78
CA LYS A 28 -10.78 -10.97 10.47
C LYS A 28 -10.05 -10.03 9.52
N ILE A 29 -9.24 -10.56 8.60
CA ILE A 29 -8.53 -9.77 7.59
C ILE A 29 -9.54 -9.05 6.68
N GLU A 30 -10.59 -9.72 6.21
CA GLU A 30 -11.61 -9.09 5.37
C GLU A 30 -12.39 -8.01 6.14
N ALA A 31 -12.74 -8.27 7.40
CA ALA A 31 -13.37 -7.26 8.25
C ALA A 31 -12.47 -6.02 8.42
N TYR A 32 -11.17 -6.21 8.60
CA TYR A 32 -10.23 -5.09 8.68
C TYR A 32 -10.07 -4.33 7.37
N LYS A 33 -10.04 -5.02 6.22
CA LYS A 33 -10.01 -4.37 4.90
C LYS A 33 -11.22 -3.44 4.71
N LEU A 34 -12.42 -3.90 5.05
CA LEU A 34 -13.64 -3.09 4.97
C LEU A 34 -13.58 -1.87 5.90
N ARG A 35 -13.10 -2.04 7.13
CA ARG A 35 -12.94 -0.93 8.08
C ARG A 35 -11.93 0.11 7.58
N ILE A 36 -10.81 -0.33 7.00
CA ILE A 36 -9.81 0.56 6.40
C ILE A 36 -10.40 1.34 5.22
N GLN A 37 -11.15 0.67 4.33
CA GLN A 37 -11.81 1.34 3.21
C GLN A 37 -12.82 2.39 3.69
N SER A 38 -13.64 2.06 4.68
CA SER A 38 -14.58 3.01 5.28
C SER A 38 -13.88 4.21 5.90
N ALA A 39 -12.80 3.98 6.67
CA ALA A 39 -11.99 5.04 7.26
C ALA A 39 -11.36 5.96 6.20
N LYS A 40 -10.86 5.40 5.08
CA LYS A 40 -10.32 6.19 3.96
C LYS A 40 -11.37 7.14 3.39
N ILE A 41 -12.60 6.65 3.17
CA ILE A 41 -13.71 7.48 2.67
C ILE A 41 -14.03 8.62 3.65
N GLN A 42 -14.09 8.32 4.94
CA GLN A 42 -14.35 9.33 5.98
C GLN A 42 -13.25 10.39 6.03
N ILE A 43 -11.98 9.98 5.98
CA ILE A 43 -10.84 10.91 5.93
C ILE A 43 -10.90 11.80 4.70
N GLN A 44 -11.28 11.26 3.54
CA GLN A 44 -11.45 12.08 2.32
C GLN A 44 -12.58 13.10 2.45
N ALA A 45 -13.72 12.68 3.01
CA ALA A 45 -14.83 13.58 3.26
C ALA A 45 -14.43 14.71 4.23
N LEU A 46 -13.70 14.38 5.29
CA LEU A 46 -13.15 15.35 6.25
C LEU A 46 -12.15 16.31 5.60
N LYS A 47 -11.22 15.81 4.78
CA LYS A 47 -10.27 16.65 4.03
C LYS A 47 -11.01 17.65 3.13
N LYS A 48 -12.04 17.19 2.40
CA LYS A 48 -12.87 18.07 1.55
C LYS A 48 -13.62 19.12 2.37
N PHE A 49 -14.12 18.74 3.54
CA PHE A 49 -14.84 19.66 4.42
C PHE A 49 -13.94 20.74 5.02
N LEU A 50 -12.72 20.36 5.43
CA LEU A 50 -11.79 21.27 6.12
C LEU A 50 -11.02 22.21 5.16
N SER A 51 -10.80 21.80 3.90
CA SER A 51 -10.09 22.61 2.91
C SER A 51 -10.92 22.83 1.64
N PRO A 52 -12.01 23.61 1.69
CA PRO A 52 -12.89 23.83 0.53
C PRO A 52 -12.21 24.62 -0.62
N ASP A 53 -11.14 25.37 -0.34
CA ASP A 53 -10.42 26.21 -1.32
C ASP A 53 -9.09 25.62 -1.82
N GLU A 54 -8.61 24.49 -1.28
CA GLU A 54 -7.49 23.72 -1.88
C GLU A 54 -7.99 22.79 -3.00
N ASN A 55 -8.94 23.28 -3.81
CA ASN A 55 -9.44 22.61 -5.01
C ASN A 55 -8.45 22.70 -6.18
N SER A 56 -7.16 22.51 -5.92
CA SER A 56 -6.31 21.84 -6.88
C SER A 56 -5.86 20.51 -6.26
N SER A 57 -6.80 19.59 -6.13
CA SER A 57 -6.54 18.15 -6.08
C SER A 57 -5.69 17.67 -7.26
N VAL A 58 -5.49 18.52 -8.27
CA VAL A 58 -4.52 18.38 -9.36
C VAL A 58 -3.09 18.52 -8.85
N LEU A 59 -2.39 17.39 -8.74
CA LEU A 59 -0.97 17.33 -8.46
C LEU A 59 -0.17 17.84 -9.67
N ASN A 60 0.64 18.86 -9.43
CA ASN A 60 1.65 19.36 -10.34
C ASN A 60 3.04 18.79 -9.97
N ASP A 61 4.05 19.03 -10.81
CA ASP A 61 5.39 18.45 -10.61
C ASP A 61 6.01 18.72 -9.22
N GLY A 62 5.60 19.79 -8.54
CA GLY A 62 6.11 20.16 -7.21
C GLY A 62 5.50 19.34 -6.08
N ASN A 63 4.17 19.26 -5.99
CA ASN A 63 3.48 18.54 -4.92
C ASN A 63 3.33 17.03 -5.20
N LEU A 64 3.43 16.60 -6.46
CA LEU A 64 3.44 15.18 -6.84
C LEU A 64 4.63 14.44 -6.23
N HIS A 65 5.78 15.13 -6.09
CA HIS A 65 6.99 14.57 -5.53
C HIS A 65 6.78 14.02 -4.11
N ASP A 66 6.22 14.86 -3.24
CA ASP A 66 5.99 14.52 -1.83
C ASP A 66 4.92 13.43 -1.70
N ILE A 67 3.86 13.50 -2.51
CA ILE A 67 2.80 12.48 -2.51
C ILE A 67 3.32 11.13 -3.01
N VAL A 68 4.09 11.10 -4.09
CA VAL A 68 4.69 9.85 -4.60
C VAL A 68 5.66 9.26 -3.58
N LEU A 69 6.48 10.10 -2.94
CA LEU A 69 7.44 9.67 -1.92
C LEU A 69 6.73 9.15 -0.66
N GLN A 70 5.68 9.83 -0.19
CA GLN A 70 4.88 9.36 0.94
C GLN A 70 4.21 8.03 0.58
N THR A 71 3.56 7.97 -0.58
CA THR A 71 2.80 6.78 -1.00
C THR A 71 3.70 5.56 -1.14
N ILE A 72 4.90 5.70 -1.74
CA ILE A 72 5.83 4.57 -1.86
C ILE A 72 6.46 4.16 -0.52
N SER A 73 6.60 5.11 0.41
CA SER A 73 7.13 4.85 1.75
C SER A 73 6.15 4.05 2.62
N ASP A 74 4.85 4.19 2.39
CA ASP A 74 3.82 3.38 3.06
C ASP A 74 3.99 1.87 2.76
N PHE A 75 4.66 1.51 1.65
CA PHE A 75 4.95 0.12 1.27
C PHE A 75 6.29 -0.41 1.82
N ARG A 76 7.06 0.42 2.54
CA ARG A 76 8.33 0.04 3.18
C ARG A 76 9.29 -0.66 2.21
N GLU A 77 9.64 -1.92 2.50
CA GLU A 77 10.58 -2.73 1.74
C GLU A 77 9.99 -3.33 0.44
N GLN A 78 8.66 -3.30 0.28
CA GLN A 78 8.00 -3.86 -0.89
C GLN A 78 8.20 -2.96 -2.11
N SER A 79 8.58 -3.57 -3.23
CA SER A 79 8.64 -2.86 -4.50
C SER A 79 7.25 -2.72 -5.11
N VAL A 80 6.86 -1.51 -5.47
CA VAL A 80 5.57 -1.20 -6.08
C VAL A 80 5.77 -0.76 -7.52
N HIS A 81 4.88 -1.21 -8.41
CA HIS A 81 4.91 -0.80 -9.80
C HIS A 81 4.35 0.61 -9.96
N TYR A 82 4.92 1.40 -10.87
CA TYR A 82 4.52 2.80 -11.06
C TYR A 82 3.03 2.98 -11.43
N LYS A 83 2.43 2.00 -12.12
CA LYS A 83 0.98 2.04 -12.46
C LYS A 83 0.12 1.87 -11.21
N ASP A 84 0.43 0.90 -10.37
CA ASP A 84 -0.31 0.65 -9.13
C ASP A 84 -0.19 1.87 -8.20
N LEU A 85 1.00 2.47 -8.12
CA LEU A 85 1.22 3.75 -7.43
C LEU A 85 0.33 4.87 -7.97
N THR A 86 0.17 4.96 -9.30
CA THR A 86 -0.71 5.95 -9.95
C THR A 86 -2.17 5.73 -9.53
N ASP A 87 -2.62 4.47 -9.54
CA ASP A 87 -3.98 4.10 -9.14
C ASP A 87 -4.24 4.39 -7.66
N ILE A 88 -3.27 4.11 -6.78
CA ILE A 88 -3.36 4.39 -5.35
C ILE A 88 -3.46 5.90 -5.09
N ILE A 89 -2.65 6.70 -5.79
CA ILE A 89 -2.69 8.17 -5.68
C ILE A 89 -4.07 8.69 -6.11
N ALA A 90 -4.62 8.15 -7.21
CA ALA A 90 -5.96 8.48 -7.68
C ALA A 90 -7.05 8.06 -6.68
N GLN A 91 -6.98 6.85 -6.14
CA GLN A 91 -7.90 6.35 -5.11
C GLN A 91 -7.84 7.18 -3.82
N ASN A 92 -6.68 7.74 -3.49
CA ASN A 92 -6.49 8.65 -2.37
C ASN A 92 -7.12 10.03 -2.60
N GLY A 93 -7.69 10.28 -3.78
CA GLY A 93 -8.44 11.48 -4.12
C GLY A 93 -7.59 12.57 -4.77
N TYR A 94 -6.37 12.24 -5.20
CA TYR A 94 -5.49 13.14 -5.93
C TYR A 94 -5.66 12.93 -7.44
N GLU A 95 -5.89 14.02 -8.17
CA GLU A 95 -5.87 14.03 -9.62
C GLU A 95 -4.44 14.33 -10.08
N ILE A 96 -3.84 13.51 -10.93
CA ILE A 96 -2.47 13.79 -11.41
C ILE A 96 -2.58 14.61 -12.69
N SER A 97 -1.91 15.76 -12.75
CA SER A 97 -1.96 16.62 -13.93
C SER A 97 -1.38 15.93 -15.18
N GLY A 98 -2.06 16.15 -16.31
CA GLY A 98 -1.61 15.76 -17.64
C GLY A 98 -2.43 14.66 -18.32
N LYS A 99 -2.18 14.47 -19.62
CA LYS A 99 -2.92 13.49 -20.45
C LYS A 99 -2.56 12.02 -20.15
N GLN A 100 -1.46 11.78 -19.44
CA GLN A 100 -0.93 10.44 -19.13
C GLN A 100 -0.37 10.41 -17.70
N PRO A 101 -1.24 10.30 -16.67
CA PRO A 101 -0.89 10.26 -15.26
C PRO A 101 0.26 9.31 -14.92
N GLU A 102 0.27 8.12 -15.52
CA GLU A 102 1.25 7.07 -15.25
C GLU A 102 2.65 7.49 -15.71
N LYS A 103 2.74 8.25 -16.81
CA LYS A 103 4.04 8.80 -17.27
C LYS A 103 4.52 9.91 -16.34
N THR A 104 3.62 10.74 -15.83
CA THR A 104 3.96 11.79 -14.87
C THR A 104 4.51 11.18 -13.58
N VAL A 105 3.85 10.15 -13.04
CA VAL A 105 4.32 9.40 -11.86
C VAL A 105 5.63 8.69 -12.14
N LEU A 106 5.78 8.01 -13.28
CA LEU A 106 7.03 7.36 -13.66
C LEU A 106 8.19 8.36 -13.74
N ASN A 107 7.99 9.51 -14.36
CA ASN A 107 9.00 10.57 -14.43
C ASN A 107 9.39 11.09 -13.04
N CYS A 108 8.42 11.24 -12.14
CA CYS A 108 8.66 11.61 -10.75
C CYS A 108 9.51 10.56 -10.02
N LEU A 109 9.16 9.27 -10.15
CA LEU A 109 9.92 8.15 -9.59
C LEU A 109 11.34 8.09 -10.14
N MET A 110 11.54 8.35 -11.44
CA MET A 110 12.87 8.43 -12.04
C MET A 110 13.70 9.58 -11.46
N LYS A 111 13.09 10.76 -11.19
CA LYS A 111 13.77 11.89 -10.52
C LYS A 111 14.15 11.51 -9.07
N LEU A 112 13.23 10.92 -8.32
CA LEU A 112 13.46 10.45 -6.95
C LEU A 112 14.57 9.38 -6.88
N ALA A 113 14.60 8.45 -7.82
CA ALA A 113 15.62 7.42 -7.88
C ALA A 113 17.00 8.00 -8.19
N LYS A 114 17.08 9.02 -9.05
CA LYS A 114 18.32 9.76 -9.32
C LYS A 114 18.81 10.56 -8.10
N ALA A 115 17.88 11.09 -7.30
CA ALA A 115 18.19 11.79 -6.07
C ALA A 115 18.63 10.85 -4.92
N GLY A 116 18.49 9.53 -5.10
CA GLY A 116 18.87 8.54 -4.09
C GLY A 116 17.84 8.34 -2.99
N THR A 117 16.64 8.91 -3.10
CA THR A 117 15.59 8.78 -2.08
C THR A 117 14.86 7.43 -2.15
N ILE A 118 14.79 6.86 -3.36
CA ILE A 118 14.15 5.56 -3.63
C ILE A 118 15.05 4.72 -4.53
N LYS A 119 14.83 3.41 -4.55
CA LYS A 119 15.56 2.46 -5.39
C LYS A 119 14.70 1.96 -6.53
N ASN A 120 15.23 2.02 -7.75
CA ASN A 120 14.64 1.34 -8.91
C ASN A 120 14.97 -0.16 -8.84
N ALA A 121 13.94 -0.99 -8.73
CA ALA A 121 14.06 -2.46 -8.66
C ALA A 121 14.03 -3.12 -10.05
N GLY A 122 13.90 -2.33 -11.12
CA GLY A 122 13.81 -2.78 -12.51
C GLY A 122 12.37 -2.92 -12.98
N LYS A 123 12.18 -2.97 -14.32
CA LYS A 123 10.88 -3.23 -14.97
C LYS A 123 9.71 -2.33 -14.50
N GLY A 124 9.99 -1.10 -14.09
CA GLY A 124 8.96 -0.16 -13.62
C GLY A 124 8.59 -0.29 -12.14
N TYR A 125 9.31 -1.12 -11.38
CA TYR A 125 9.15 -1.27 -9.94
C TYR A 125 10.12 -0.37 -9.17
N TYR A 126 9.62 0.25 -8.11
CA TYR A 126 10.37 1.13 -7.23
C TYR A 126 10.12 0.73 -5.78
N LYS A 127 11.10 0.97 -4.90
CA LYS A 127 10.96 0.77 -3.46
C LYS A 127 11.57 1.92 -2.69
N SER A 128 11.03 2.21 -1.50
CA SER A 128 11.61 3.22 -0.62
C SER A 128 13.00 2.79 -0.15
N MET A 129 13.90 3.76 0.07
CA MET A 129 15.21 3.53 0.72
C MET A 129 15.22 4.00 2.16
N ILE A 130 14.04 4.19 2.78
CA ILE A 130 13.97 4.41 4.22
C ILE A 130 14.44 3.12 4.90
N GLU A 131 15.72 3.10 5.27
CA GLU A 131 16.31 2.11 6.15
C GLU A 131 15.71 2.29 7.56
N GLU A 132 15.37 1.19 8.23
CA GLU A 132 15.10 1.24 9.68
C GLU A 132 16.33 1.84 10.38
N GLY A 133 16.29 3.14 10.72
CA GLY A 133 17.46 3.78 11.33
C GLY A 133 17.51 5.30 11.44
N GLN A 134 16.45 6.04 11.10
CA GLN A 134 16.38 7.49 11.41
C GLN A 134 15.04 7.86 12.03
N ALA A 135 14.81 7.34 13.23
CA ALA A 135 14.06 8.06 14.24
C ALA A 135 15.10 8.70 15.17
N LEU A 136 15.31 10.01 15.01
CA LEU A 136 15.91 10.88 16.03
C LEU A 136 14.87 11.93 16.41
#